data_AF-W9SWX1-F1
#
_entry.id   AF-W9SWX1-F1
#
_cell.length_a   1.000
_cell.length_b   1.000
_cell.length_c   1.000
_cell.angle_alpha   90.00
_cell.angle_beta   90.00
_cell.angle_gamma   90.00
#
_symmetry.space_group_name_H-M   'P 1'
#
loop_
_entity.id
_entity.type
_entity.pdbx_description
1 polymer ?
#
loop_
_entity_poly.entity_id
_entity_poly.type
_entity_poly.pdbx_seq_one_letter_code
_entity_poly.pdbx_strand_id
1 'polypeptide(L)'
;MKGIAALASSLLLAACASSAPIDRTLAGHYLLQGAMEMGSELLLNEDGSFEAAMSYGILDVYTRGRWSQSGDRLTLHRERPRHNVFAPDMDLGQLIDGMELQIRPDCLVVEALDACYAKAPTGPAAH
;
A
#
# COMPACT_ATOMS: atom_id res chain seq x y z
N MET A 1 58.05 -24.70 14.76
CA MET A 1 57.95 -23.24 14.94
C MET A 1 57.32 -22.64 13.69
N LYS A 2 56.17 -21.96 13.85
CA LYS A 2 55.53 -20.93 12.97
C LYS A 2 55.20 -21.38 11.53
N GLY A 3 53.96 -21.45 11.04
CA GLY A 3 52.69 -20.86 11.45
C GLY A 3 51.98 -20.47 10.15
N ILE A 4 51.09 -21.32 9.64
CA ILE A 4 50.38 -21.08 8.37
C ILE A 4 49.27 -20.07 8.65
N ALA A 5 49.41 -18.89 8.05
CA ALA A 5 48.37 -17.88 8.00
C ALA A 5 47.22 -18.40 7.13
N ALA A 6 46.04 -18.56 7.72
CA ALA A 6 44.79 -18.74 6.98
C ALA A 6 43.91 -17.52 7.25
N LEU A 7 43.78 -16.70 6.21
CA LEU A 7 42.90 -15.53 6.15
C LEU A 7 41.45 -16.02 6.25
N ALA A 8 40.80 -15.75 7.38
CA ALA A 8 39.37 -15.98 7.54
C ALA A 8 38.62 -14.94 6.69
N SER A 9 38.06 -15.40 5.57
CA SER A 9 37.24 -14.60 4.65
C SER A 9 35.91 -14.25 5.30
N SER A 10 35.66 -12.96 5.49
CA SER A 10 34.38 -12.42 5.95
C SER A 10 33.33 -12.54 4.83
N LEU A 11 32.35 -13.44 5.01
CA LEU A 11 31.19 -13.53 4.13
C LEU A 11 30.16 -12.46 4.53
N LEU A 12 30.25 -11.27 3.94
CA LEU A 12 29.22 -10.25 4.03
C LEU A 12 28.03 -10.67 3.15
N LEU A 13 27.01 -11.30 3.74
CA LEU A 13 25.72 -11.46 3.07
C LEU A 13 25.04 -10.09 2.98
N ALA A 14 25.21 -9.43 1.84
CA ALA A 14 24.37 -8.31 1.46
C ALA A 14 22.94 -8.83 1.20
N ALA A 15 22.06 -8.69 2.19
CA ALA A 15 20.63 -8.89 2.00
C ALA A 15 20.11 -7.75 1.10
N CYS A 16 20.18 -7.94 -0.22
CA CYS A 16 19.38 -7.15 -1.14
C CYS A 16 17.92 -7.43 -0.80
N ALA A 17 17.21 -6.45 -0.23
CA ALA A 17 15.76 -6.47 -0.15
C ALA A 17 15.23 -6.47 -1.58
N SER A 18 15.06 -7.65 -2.16
CA SER A 18 14.42 -7.82 -3.46
C SER A 18 12.94 -7.60 -3.23
N SER A 19 12.48 -6.37 -3.46
CA SER A 19 11.05 -6.11 -3.56
C SER A 19 10.52 -7.00 -4.67
N ALA A 20 9.59 -7.89 -4.34
CA ALA A 20 8.94 -8.74 -5.32
C ALA A 20 8.36 -7.86 -6.44
N PRO A 21 8.48 -8.27 -7.72
CA PRO A 21 7.93 -7.51 -8.82
C PRO A 21 6.42 -7.37 -8.61
N ILE A 22 5.95 -6.12 -8.62
CA ILE A 22 4.54 -5.78 -8.56
C ILE A 22 3.87 -6.07 -9.91
N ASP A 23 2.65 -6.62 -9.89
CA ASP A 23 1.85 -6.76 -11.10
C ASP A 23 1.27 -5.40 -11.50
N ARG A 24 1.87 -4.78 -12.53
CA ARG A 24 1.45 -3.47 -13.02
C ARG A 24 0.03 -3.46 -13.58
N THR A 25 -0.55 -4.61 -13.91
CA THR A 25 -1.95 -4.66 -14.36
C THR A 25 -2.95 -4.27 -13.26
N LEU A 26 -2.51 -4.29 -11.99
CA LEU A 26 -3.27 -3.78 -10.85
C LEU A 26 -3.29 -2.24 -10.78
N ALA A 27 -2.47 -1.53 -11.55
CA ALA A 27 -2.54 -0.08 -11.59
C ALA A 27 -3.92 0.40 -12.11
N GLY A 28 -4.42 1.49 -11.53
CA GLY A 28 -5.72 2.07 -11.87
C GLY A 28 -6.35 2.87 -10.73
N HIS A 29 -7.44 3.55 -11.06
CA HIS A 29 -8.32 4.21 -10.12
C HIS A 29 -9.40 3.23 -9.66
N TYR A 30 -9.69 3.21 -8.37
CA TYR A 30 -10.66 2.32 -7.76
C TYR A 30 -11.61 3.10 -6.86
N LEU A 31 -12.88 2.74 -6.92
CA LEU A 31 -13.94 3.31 -6.08
C LEU A 31 -14.42 2.25 -5.11
N LEU A 32 -14.54 2.61 -3.84
CA LEU A 32 -15.08 1.71 -2.83
C LEU A 32 -16.59 1.54 -3.01
N GLN A 33 -17.03 0.29 -2.96
CA GLN A 33 -18.42 -0.13 -3.07
C GLN A 33 -18.77 -1.06 -1.91
N GLY A 34 -20.02 -1.03 -1.47
CA GLY A 34 -20.54 -1.94 -0.43
C GLY A 34 -20.36 -1.47 1.00
N ALA A 35 -19.47 -0.52 1.28
CA ALA A 35 -19.31 0.05 2.61
C ALA A 35 -20.43 1.06 2.93
N MET A 36 -21.14 0.84 4.04
CA MET A 36 -22.16 1.78 4.52
C MET A 36 -21.50 2.99 5.18
N GLU A 37 -21.97 4.21 4.85
CA GLU A 37 -21.51 5.48 5.46
C GLU A 37 -20.04 5.86 5.23
N MET A 38 -19.33 5.11 4.40
CA MET A 38 -17.93 5.37 4.07
C MET A 38 -17.75 5.44 2.56
N GLY A 39 -17.18 6.55 2.10
CA GLY A 39 -16.68 6.70 0.73
C GLY A 39 -15.17 6.56 0.72
N SER A 40 -14.60 5.91 -0.29
CA SER A 40 -13.16 5.94 -0.48
C SER A 40 -12.79 5.74 -1.94
N GLU A 41 -11.69 6.38 -2.35
CA GLU A 41 -11.05 6.20 -3.63
C GLU A 41 -9.60 5.78 -3.42
N LEU A 42 -9.12 4.87 -4.26
CA LEU A 42 -7.75 4.36 -4.24
C LEU A 42 -7.17 4.46 -5.64
N LEU A 43 -6.04 5.14 -5.77
CA LEU A 43 -5.22 5.18 -6.97
C LEU A 43 -3.99 4.30 -6.74
N LEU A 44 -3.83 3.24 -7.54
CA LEU A 44 -2.61 2.46 -7.62
C LEU A 44 -1.84 2.87 -8.87
N ASN A 45 -0.63 3.40 -8.70
CA ASN A 45 0.25 3.79 -9.81
C ASN A 45 1.14 2.60 -10.25
N GLU A 46 1.52 2.59 -11.53
CA GLU A 46 2.39 1.56 -12.13
C GLU A 46 3.78 1.48 -11.49
N ASP A 47 4.24 2.56 -10.85
CA ASP A 47 5.54 2.66 -10.18
C ASP A 47 5.54 2.07 -8.76
N GLY A 48 4.39 1.55 -8.31
CA GLY A 48 4.22 0.98 -6.97
C GLY A 48 3.84 2.00 -5.89
N SER A 49 3.56 3.26 -6.26
CA SER A 49 2.99 4.24 -5.34
C SER A 49 1.46 4.16 -5.31
N PHE A 50 0.85 4.67 -4.25
CA PHE A 50 -0.60 4.84 -4.17
C PHE A 50 -0.99 6.20 -3.59
N GLU A 51 -2.22 6.60 -3.89
CA GLU A 51 -2.94 7.66 -3.20
C GLU A 51 -4.30 7.12 -2.76
N ALA A 52 -4.76 7.51 -1.58
CA ALA A 52 -6.08 7.13 -1.08
C ALA A 52 -6.77 8.32 -0.43
N ALA A 53 -8.05 8.49 -0.74
CA ALA A 53 -8.95 9.42 -0.09
C ALA A 53 -10.09 8.62 0.54
N MET A 54 -10.49 8.95 1.77
CA MET A 54 -11.58 8.29 2.48
C MET A 54 -12.35 9.30 3.30
N SER A 55 -13.67 9.22 3.25
CA SER A 55 -14.58 10.03 4.05
C SER A 55 -15.49 9.13 4.88
N TYR A 56 -15.56 9.39 6.18
CA TYR A 56 -16.47 8.72 7.11
C TYR A 56 -17.03 9.74 8.11
N GLY A 57 -18.32 10.04 8.01
CA GLY A 57 -18.96 11.09 8.81
C GLY A 57 -18.31 12.46 8.61
N ILE A 58 -17.68 13.00 9.66
CA ILE A 58 -16.95 14.28 9.63
C ILE A 58 -15.44 14.12 9.37
N LEU A 59 -14.97 12.88 9.21
CA LEU A 59 -13.56 12.58 9.04
C LEU A 59 -13.26 12.45 7.55
N ASP A 60 -12.33 13.28 7.08
CA ASP A 60 -11.72 13.16 5.77
C ASP A 60 -10.25 12.77 5.93
N VAL A 61 -9.86 11.72 5.23
CA VAL A 61 -8.51 11.16 5.25
C VAL A 61 -7.96 11.22 3.84
N TYR A 62 -6.76 11.76 3.71
CA TYR A 62 -5.97 11.64 2.49
C TYR A 62 -4.59 11.12 2.84
N THR A 63 -4.14 10.12 2.10
CA THR A 63 -2.81 9.55 2.32
C THR A 63 -2.16 9.04 1.06
N ARG A 64 -0.84 8.91 1.11
CA ARG A 64 -0.02 8.38 0.03
C ARG A 64 1.01 7.41 0.56
N GLY A 65 1.51 6.56 -0.32
CA GLY A 65 2.64 5.71 0.01
C GLY A 65 2.97 4.71 -1.07
N ARG A 66 3.35 3.51 -0.65
CA ARG A 66 3.75 2.40 -1.52
C ARG A 66 2.79 1.25 -1.34
N TRP A 67 2.57 0.46 -2.38
CA TRP A 67 1.87 -0.80 -2.27
C TRP A 67 2.79 -1.96 -2.62
N SER A 68 2.48 -3.13 -2.07
CA SER A 68 3.19 -4.37 -2.33
C SER A 68 2.21 -5.49 -2.60
N GLN A 69 2.64 -6.50 -3.36
CA GLN A 69 1.84 -7.68 -3.64
C GLN A 69 2.56 -8.95 -3.16
N SER A 70 1.80 -9.86 -2.55
CA SER A 70 2.24 -11.21 -2.23
C SER A 70 1.11 -12.19 -2.58
N GLY A 71 1.28 -12.93 -3.68
CA GLY A 71 0.23 -13.80 -4.21
C GLY A 71 -1.02 -13.01 -4.60
N ASP A 72 -2.15 -13.37 -3.99
CA ASP A 72 -3.46 -12.74 -4.18
C ASP A 72 -3.74 -11.61 -3.15
N ARG A 73 -2.72 -11.16 -2.43
CA ARG A 73 -2.86 -10.09 -1.43
C ARG A 73 -2.04 -8.86 -1.81
N LEU A 74 -2.70 -7.70 -1.73
CA LEU A 74 -2.08 -6.39 -1.87
C LEU A 74 -2.09 -5.70 -0.51
N THR A 75 -0.97 -5.09 -0.12
CA THR A 75 -0.84 -4.34 1.15
C THR A 75 -0.46 -2.89 0.85
N LEU A 76 -1.15 -1.95 1.50
CA LEU A 76 -0.82 -0.52 1.44
C LEU A 76 0.13 -0.14 2.57
N HIS A 77 1.18 0.61 2.25
CA HIS A 77 2.20 1.07 3.19
C HIS A 77 2.30 2.58 3.10
N ARG A 78 1.80 3.28 4.10
CA ARG A 78 1.76 4.73 4.10
C ARG A 78 3.16 5.31 4.24
N GLU A 79 3.45 6.37 3.48
CA GLU A 79 4.61 7.20 3.75
C GLU A 79 4.40 8.02 5.03
N ARG A 80 5.20 7.72 6.07
CA ARG A 80 5.15 8.49 7.31
C ARG A 80 6.02 9.74 7.20
N PRO A 81 5.51 10.93 7.56
CA PRO A 81 6.33 12.12 7.70
C PRO A 81 7.46 11.83 8.72
N ARG A 82 8.71 12.13 8.36
CA ARG A 82 9.86 11.87 9.24
C ARG A 82 9.83 12.67 10.55
N HIS A 83 9.00 13.71 10.63
CA HIS A 83 8.79 14.51 11.82
C HIS A 83 7.31 14.94 11.88
N ASN A 84 6.52 14.31 12.75
CA ASN A 84 5.27 14.89 13.21
C ASN A 84 5.39 15.16 14.71
N VAL A 85 5.62 16.42 15.06
CA VAL A 85 5.82 16.89 16.46
C VAL A 85 4.48 17.31 17.09
N PHE A 86 3.39 17.32 16.32
CA PHE A 86 2.09 17.80 16.77
C PHE A 86 1.02 16.73 16.52
N ALA A 87 0.84 15.85 17.51
CA ALA A 87 -0.23 14.84 17.63
C ALA A 87 -0.16 13.62 16.69
N PRO A 88 0.64 12.58 17.00
CA PRO A 88 0.56 11.26 16.34
C PRO A 88 -0.83 10.60 16.49
N ASP A 89 -1.60 10.99 17.50
CA ASP A 89 -2.90 10.46 17.89
C ASP A 89 -4.07 10.91 16.98
N MET A 90 -3.83 11.87 16.08
CA MET A 90 -4.81 12.35 15.08
C MET A 90 -4.37 12.09 13.62
N ASP A 91 -3.35 11.26 13.39
CA ASP A 91 -2.92 10.87 12.04
C ASP A 91 -3.85 9.80 11.45
N LEU A 92 -4.98 10.23 10.91
CA LEU A 92 -6.00 9.33 10.35
C LEU A 92 -5.49 8.52 9.14
N GLY A 93 -4.38 8.91 8.53
CA GLY A 93 -3.72 8.10 7.49
C GLY A 93 -3.28 6.72 7.99
N GLN A 94 -3.10 6.56 9.30
CA GLN A 94 -2.81 5.26 9.92
C GLN A 94 -3.92 4.21 9.69
N LEU A 95 -5.15 4.63 9.39
CA LEU A 95 -6.26 3.72 9.08
C LEU A 95 -6.04 2.95 7.77
N ILE A 96 -5.25 3.53 6.87
CA ILE A 96 -4.93 2.96 5.55
C ILE A 96 -3.57 2.24 5.58
N ASP A 97 -2.70 2.59 6.52
CA ASP A 97 -1.38 1.95 6.68
C ASP A 97 -1.53 0.48 7.12
N GLY A 98 -0.97 -0.44 6.34
CA GLY A 98 -1.09 -1.88 6.55
C GLY A 98 -2.41 -2.49 6.08
N MET A 99 -3.31 -1.73 5.43
CA MET A 99 -4.55 -2.29 4.90
C MET A 99 -4.23 -3.37 3.87
N GLU A 100 -4.83 -4.55 4.07
CA GLU A 100 -4.71 -5.69 3.17
C GLU A 100 -5.96 -5.80 2.30
N LEU A 101 -5.74 -5.95 1.00
CA LEU A 101 -6.78 -6.10 -0.01
C LEU A 101 -6.61 -7.46 -0.70
N GLN A 102 -7.68 -8.25 -0.74
CA GLN A 102 -7.67 -9.49 -1.51
C GLN A 102 -7.92 -9.18 -2.98
N ILE A 103 -7.01 -9.63 -3.84
CA ILE A 103 -7.08 -9.46 -5.28
C ILE A 103 -8.07 -10.48 -5.85
N ARG A 104 -9.14 -9.98 -6.45
CA ARG A 104 -10.13 -10.76 -7.21
C ARG A 104 -10.19 -10.22 -8.65
N PRO A 105 -10.69 -11.00 -9.63
CA PRO A 105 -10.72 -10.59 -11.03
C PRO A 105 -11.36 -9.23 -11.30
N ASP A 106 -12.39 -8.87 -10.53
CA ASP A 106 -13.19 -7.65 -10.77
C ASP A 106 -12.93 -6.53 -9.74
N CYS A 107 -12.09 -6.78 -8.72
CA CYS A 107 -12.29 -6.16 -7.42
C CYS A 107 -11.09 -6.36 -6.46
N LEU A 108 -10.74 -5.32 -5.68
CA LEU A 108 -9.85 -5.46 -4.52
C LEU A 108 -10.70 -5.47 -3.24
N VAL A 109 -10.88 -6.64 -2.63
CA VAL A 109 -11.80 -6.85 -1.50
C VAL A 109 -11.19 -6.37 -0.20
N VAL A 110 -11.97 -5.64 0.59
CA VAL A 110 -11.69 -5.29 1.99
C VAL A 110 -12.55 -6.18 2.87
N GLU A 111 -12.01 -7.34 3.31
CA GLU A 111 -12.79 -8.34 4.05
C GLU A 111 -13.44 -7.77 5.32
N ALA A 112 -12.70 -6.92 6.05
CA ALA A 112 -13.17 -6.32 7.29
C ALA A 112 -14.42 -5.43 7.14
N LEU A 113 -14.70 -4.96 5.91
CA LEU A 113 -15.78 -4.02 5.62
C LEU A 113 -16.87 -4.64 4.74
N ASP A 114 -16.74 -5.93 4.38
CA ASP A 114 -17.57 -6.59 3.36
C ASP A 114 -17.73 -5.70 2.10
N ALA A 115 -16.61 -5.08 1.70
CA ALA A 115 -16.57 -4.03 0.69
C ALA A 115 -15.54 -4.35 -0.40
N CYS A 116 -15.67 -3.65 -1.51
CA CYS A 116 -14.85 -3.88 -2.70
C CYS A 116 -14.41 -2.55 -3.32
N TYR A 117 -13.11 -2.40 -3.56
CA TYR A 117 -12.59 -1.39 -4.47
C TYR A 117 -12.73 -1.91 -5.91
N ALA A 118 -13.73 -1.41 -6.63
CA ALA A 118 -13.95 -1.74 -8.04
C ALA A 118 -13.14 -0.79 -8.93
N LYS A 119 -12.46 -1.34 -9.95
CA LYS A 119 -11.66 -0.52 -10.86
C LYS A 119 -12.60 0.39 -11.67
N ALA A 120 -12.38 1.69 -11.60
CA ALA A 120 -13.13 2.67 -12.36
C ALA A 120 -12.87 2.49 -13.87
N PRO A 121 -13.86 2.74 -14.73
CA PRO A 121 -13.64 2.77 -16.17
C PRO A 121 -12.56 3.81 -16.50
N THR A 122 -11.63 3.46 -17.38
CA THR A 122 -10.67 4.42 -17.95
C THR A 122 -11.42 5.38 -18.88
N GLY A 123 -12.03 6.42 -18.32
CA GLY A 123 -12.60 7.57 -19.03
C GLY A 123 -11.82 8.84 -18.68
N PRO A 124 -11.98 9.94 -19.43
CA PRO A 124 -11.38 11.21 -19.05
C PRO A 124 -11.85 11.58 -17.64
N ALA A 125 -10.90 11.88 -16.74
CA ALA A 125 -11.21 12.38 -15.41
C ALA A 125 -12.19 13.56 -15.56
N ALA A 126 -13.37 13.44 -14.97
CA ALA A 126 -14.31 14.56 -14.92
C ALA A 126 -13.69 15.62 -14.01
N HIS A 127 -13.10 16.64 -14.62
CA HIS A 127 -12.70 17.89 -13.98
C HIS A 127 -13.70 18.99 -14.34
#